data_AF-A0A1D2XAZ5-F1
#
_entry.id   AF-A0A1D2XAZ5-F1
#
_cell.length_a   1.000
_cell.length_b   1.000
_cell.length_c   1.000
_cell.angle_alpha   90.00
_cell.angle_beta   90.00
_cell.angle_gamma   90.00
#
_symmetry.space_group_name_H-M   'P 1'
#
loop_
_entity.id
_entity.type
_entity.pdbx_description
1 polymer ?
#
loop_
_entity_poly.entity_id
_entity_poly.type
_entity_poly.pdbx_seq_one_letter_code
_entity_poly.pdbx_strand_id
1 'polypeptide(L)'
;MLDNNQIKLESVIVELLILKDEFVNKLIYPIDLNLNNIVFQRITEHKHRLVLVDGYGITNIFPAISISKKLARKQIMRKFDRHISTLIEEYRSS
;
A
#
# COMPACT_ATOMS: atom_id res chain seq x y z
N MET A 1 -11.91 0.40 -28.68
CA MET A 1 -12.78 0.74 -27.54
C MET A 1 -12.04 0.42 -26.26
N LEU A 2 -11.30 1.38 -25.72
CA LEU A 2 -10.75 1.39 -24.35
C LEU A 2 -10.66 2.87 -23.95
N ASP A 3 -11.79 3.48 -23.58
CA ASP A 3 -11.76 4.79 -22.94
C ASP A 3 -11.26 4.60 -21.50
N ASN A 4 -9.92 4.65 -21.39
CA ASN A 4 -9.18 4.74 -20.16
C ASN A 4 -9.49 6.08 -19.48
N ASN A 5 -10.53 6.08 -18.65
CA ASN A 5 -10.72 7.02 -17.54
C ASN A 5 -9.45 7.02 -16.67
N GLN A 6 -8.45 7.81 -17.07
CA GLN A 6 -7.10 7.87 -16.50
C GLN A 6 -7.18 8.23 -15.01
N ILE A 7 -7.12 7.20 -14.16
CA ILE A 7 -6.74 7.38 -12.77
C ILE A 7 -5.30 7.88 -12.79
N LYS A 8 -5.10 9.10 -12.33
CA LYS A 8 -3.78 9.73 -12.28
C LYS A 8 -2.90 8.99 -11.28
N LEU A 9 -1.71 8.56 -11.68
CA LEU A 9 -0.72 7.90 -10.81
C LEU A 9 -0.53 8.68 -9.50
N GLU A 10 -0.54 10.01 -9.57
CA GLU A 10 -0.43 10.91 -8.42
C GLU A 10 -1.52 10.65 -7.37
N SER A 11 -2.76 10.41 -7.80
CA SER A 11 -3.87 10.12 -6.88
C SER A 11 -3.68 8.78 -6.16
N VAL A 12 -3.14 7.77 -6.85
CA VAL A 12 -2.85 6.45 -6.27
C VAL A 12 -1.72 6.56 -5.25
N ILE A 13 -0.67 7.34 -5.56
CA ILE A 13 0.44 7.58 -4.64
C ILE A 13 -0.05 8.27 -3.36
N VAL A 14 -0.93 9.27 -3.48
CA VAL A 14 -1.50 9.96 -2.32
C VAL A 14 -2.27 9.00 -1.42
N GLU A 15 -3.14 8.16 -1.99
CA GLU A 15 -3.89 7.14 -1.23
C GLU A 15 -2.95 6.13 -0.56
N LEU A 16 -1.88 5.70 -1.24
CA LEU A 16 -0.87 4.80 -0.68
C LEU A 16 -0.09 5.43 0.48
N LEU A 17 0.18 6.73 0.42
CA LEU A 17 0.83 7.47 1.51
C LEU A 17 -0.08 7.59 2.73
N ILE A 18 -1.36 7.88 2.53
CA ILE A 18 -2.37 7.90 3.60
C ILE A 18 -2.45 6.51 4.26
N LEU A 19 -2.50 5.45 3.46
CA LEU A 19 -2.52 4.08 3.93
C LEU A 19 -1.24 3.70 4.69
N LYS A 20 -0.07 4.15 4.22
CA LYS A 20 1.21 3.97 4.92
C LYS A 20 1.15 4.55 6.33
N ASP A 21 0.67 5.78 6.46
CA ASP A 21 0.58 6.47 7.76
C ASP A 21 -0.35 5.73 8.72
N GLU A 22 -1.50 5.24 8.23
CA GLU A 22 -2.41 4.40 9.02
C GLU A 22 -1.72 3.13 9.53
N PHE A 23 -0.96 2.43 8.68
CA PHE A 23 -0.24 1.21 9.06
C PHE A 23 0.87 1.50 10.08
N VAL A 24 1.62 2.59 9.91
CA VAL A 24 2.68 3.02 10.83
C VAL A 24 2.11 3.40 12.20
N ASN A 25 0.98 4.11 12.22
CA ASN A 25 0.33 4.59 13.44
C ASN A 25 -0.32 3.45 14.22
N LYS A 26 -1.04 2.57 13.53
CA LYS A 26 -1.73 1.41 14.12
C LYS A 26 -0.81 0.19 14.31
N LEU A 27 0.45 0.28 13.89
CA LEU A 27 1.42 -0.82 13.89
C LEU A 27 0.89 -2.07 13.17
N ILE A 28 0.14 -1.86 12.09
CA ILE A 28 -0.35 -2.94 11.23
C ILE A 28 0.82 -3.34 10.35
N TYR A 29 1.29 -4.58 10.50
CA TYR A 29 2.38 -5.08 9.69
C TYR A 29 1.82 -5.71 8.41
N PRO A 30 2.18 -5.21 7.23
CA PRO A 30 1.83 -5.91 5.99
C PRO A 30 2.76 -7.11 5.86
N ILE A 31 2.21 -8.31 5.96
CA ILE A 31 2.92 -9.58 5.75
C ILE A 31 3.35 -9.63 4.28
N ASP A 32 2.43 -9.32 3.37
CA ASP A 32 2.65 -9.31 1.94
C ASP A 32 2.07 -8.03 1.30
N LEU A 33 2.97 -7.10 0.95
CA LEU A 33 2.64 -5.84 0.26
C LEU A 33 3.17 -5.88 -1.17
N ASN A 34 2.71 -6.85 -1.94
CA ASN A 34 3.00 -6.94 -3.37
C ASN A 34 1.98 -6.10 -4.18
N LEU A 35 2.31 -5.76 -5.43
CA LEU A 35 1.43 -4.99 -6.33
C LEU A 35 0.10 -5.68 -6.63
N ASN A 36 0.06 -7.02 -6.56
CA ASN A 36 -1.16 -7.81 -6.78
C ASN A 36 -2.15 -7.72 -5.60
N ASN A 37 -1.67 -7.38 -4.40
CA ASN A 37 -2.46 -7.26 -3.18
C ASN A 37 -3.03 -5.84 -2.99
N ILE A 38 -2.74 -4.91 -3.90
CA ILE A 38 -3.32 -3.57 -3.91
C ILE A 38 -4.16 -3.41 -5.18
N VAL A 39 -5.47 -3.55 -5.01
CA VAL A 39 -6.42 -3.48 -6.11
C VAL A 39 -7.05 -2.10 -6.15
N PHE A 40 -6.99 -1.46 -7.30
CA PHE A 40 -7.74 -0.24 -7.53
C PHE A 40 -9.14 -0.59 -8.02
N GLN A 41 -10.17 -0.24 -7.24
CA GLN A 41 -11.54 -0.55 -7.58
C GLN A 41 -12.33 0.72 -7.89
N ARG A 42 -12.89 0.78 -9.10
CA ARG A 42 -13.89 1.77 -9.48
C ARG A 42 -15.21 1.45 -8.77
N ILE A 43 -15.74 2.42 -8.02
CA ILE A 43 -17.07 2.32 -7.38
C ILE A 43 -18.11 3.00 -8.26
N THR A 44 -17.80 4.19 -8.78
CA THR A 44 -18.63 4.95 -9.73
C THR A 44 -17.74 5.60 -10.79
N GLU A 45 -18.31 6.38 -11.70
CA GLU A 45 -17.54 7.15 -12.69
C GLU A 45 -16.57 8.18 -12.07
N HIS A 46 -16.93 8.72 -10.91
CA HIS A 46 -16.12 9.74 -10.22
C HIS A 46 -15.55 9.26 -8.89
N LYS A 47 -15.80 8.00 -8.53
CA LYS A 47 -15.39 7.45 -7.23
C LYS A 47 -14.63 6.17 -7.43
N HIS A 48 -13.46 6.14 -6.81
CA HIS A 48 -12.60 4.98 -6.77
C HIS A 48 -12.20 4.70 -5.33
N ARG A 49 -11.76 3.48 -5.05
CA ARG A 49 -11.15 3.10 -3.78
C ARG A 49 -9.92 2.25 -4.02
N LEU A 50 -8.96 2.41 -3.15
CA LEU A 50 -7.86 1.46 -3.00
C LEU A 50 -8.35 0.32 -2.09
N VAL A 51 -8.21 -0.92 -2.55
CA VAL A 51 -8.57 -2.12 -1.80
C VAL A 51 -7.30 -2.92 -1.56
N LEU A 52 -6.96 -3.12 -0.29
CA LEU A 52 -5.96 -4.10 0.09
C LEU A 52 -6.61 -5.48 0.13
N VAL A 53 -6.13 -6.38 -0.73
CA VAL A 53 -6.61 -7.75 -0.82
C VAL A 53 -5.51 -8.65 -0.28
N ASP A 54 -5.80 -9.28 0.87
CA ASP A 54 -4.90 -10.22 1.55
C ASP A 54 -3.63 -9.59 2.16
N GLY A 55 -2.93 -10.37 3.00
CA GLY A 55 -1.55 -10.10 3.37
C GLY A 55 -1.31 -9.08 4.50
N TYR A 56 -2.31 -8.72 5.31
CA TYR A 56 -2.11 -7.91 6.52
C TYR A 56 -2.65 -8.60 7.76
N GLY A 57 -1.92 -8.50 8.87
CA GLY A 57 -2.30 -9.18 10.11
C GLY A 57 -1.74 -8.48 11.34
N ILE A 58 -2.50 -8.60 12.44
CA ILE A 58 -1.99 -8.29 13.78
C ILE A 58 -0.94 -9.36 14.06
N THR A 59 0.31 -8.93 14.16
CA THR A 59 1.49 -9.80 14.23
C THR A 59 1.54 -10.54 15.57
N ASN A 60 0.78 -11.63 15.69
CA ASN A 60 1.04 -12.68 16.68
C ASN A 60 2.31 -13.50 16.34
N ILE A 61 3.02 -13.17 15.25
CA ILE A 61 4.07 -14.03 14.65
C ILE A 61 5.50 -13.47 14.80
N PHE A 62 5.70 -12.21 15.24
CA PHE A 62 7.06 -11.66 15.40
C PHE A 62 7.35 -11.17 16.82
N PRO A 63 7.87 -12.05 17.70
CA PRO A 63 8.41 -11.65 19.01
C PRO A 63 9.46 -10.54 18.91
N ALA A 64 10.21 -10.46 17.80
CA ALA A 64 11.23 -9.43 17.61
C ALA A 64 10.65 -8.03 17.28
N ILE A 65 9.45 -7.97 16.68
CA ILE A 65 8.79 -6.72 16.30
C ILE A 65 7.95 -6.20 17.48
N SER A 66 7.38 -7.09 18.30
CA SER A 66 6.72 -6.72 19.56
C SER A 66 7.66 -6.07 20.58
N ILE A 67 8.97 -6.37 20.51
CA ILE A 67 10.00 -5.78 21.39
C ILE A 67 10.33 -4.33 21.01
N SER A 68 10.15 -3.91 19.75
CA SER A 68 10.50 -2.54 19.33
C SER A 68 9.53 -1.94 18.32
N LYS A 69 8.61 -1.10 18.81
CA LYS A 69 7.70 -0.27 18.00
C LYS A 69 8.46 0.57 16.96
N LYS A 70 9.66 1.05 17.29
CA LYS A 70 10.51 1.82 16.36
C LYS A 70 10.96 0.96 15.17
N LEU A 71 11.35 -0.29 15.43
CA LEU A 71 11.73 -1.23 14.39
C LEU A 71 10.53 -1.61 13.51
N ALA A 72 9.37 -1.84 14.13
CA ALA A 72 8.11 -2.10 13.42
C ALA A 72 7.79 -0.99 12.42
N ARG A 73 7.74 0.27 12.89
CA ARG A 73 7.49 1.45 12.05
C ARG A 73 8.49 1.55 10.90
N LYS A 74 9.78 1.38 11.20
CA LYS A 74 10.84 1.43 10.18
C LYS A 74 10.66 0.36 9.09
N GLN A 75 10.23 -0.85 9.47
CA GLN A 75 9.97 -1.91 8.50
C GLN A 75 8.74 -1.63 7.64
N ILE A 76 7.65 -1.16 8.26
CA ILE A 76 6.42 -0.77 7.55
C ILE A 76 6.76 0.32 6.53
N MET A 77 7.43 1.40 6.95
CA MET A 77 7.87 2.47 6.05
C MET A 77 8.68 1.91 4.86
N ARG A 78 9.70 1.10 5.14
CA ARG A 78 10.54 0.48 4.09
C ARG A 78 9.78 -0.42 3.13
N LYS A 79 8.69 -1.07 3.54
CA LYS A 79 7.86 -1.90 2.65
C LYS A 79 7.04 -1.01 1.73
N PHE A 80 6.36 0.00 2.28
CA PHE A 80 5.59 0.96 1.48
C PHE A 80 6.46 1.77 0.52
N ASP A 81 7.62 2.28 0.98
CA ASP A 81 8.51 3.08 0.14
C ASP A 81 9.00 2.26 -1.07
N ARG A 82 9.37 0.99 -0.85
CA ARG A 82 9.72 0.06 -1.95
C ARG A 82 8.56 -0.15 -2.93
N HIS A 83 7.38 -0.40 -2.39
CA HIS A 83 6.19 -0.62 -3.20
C HIS A 83 5.83 0.59 -4.07
N ILE A 84 5.85 1.79 -3.49
CA ILE A 84 5.59 3.05 -4.23
C ILE A 84 6.66 3.27 -5.31
N SER A 85 7.93 3.00 -5.02
CA SER A 85 8.99 3.08 -6.03
C SER A 85 8.76 2.14 -7.21
N THR A 86 8.42 0.86 -6.96
CA THR A 86 8.13 -0.11 -8.03
C THR A 86 6.92 0.32 -8.85
N LEU A 87 5.84 0.80 -8.22
CA LEU A 87 4.66 1.30 -8.94
C LEU A 87 5.00 2.46 -9.89
N ILE A 88 5.83 3.41 -9.44
CA ILE A 88 6.28 4.55 -10.26
C ILE A 88 7.09 4.06 -11.46
N GLU A 89 7.96 3.07 -11.27
CA GLU A 89 8.81 2.51 -12.33
C GLU A 89 7.99 1.76 -13.39
N GLU A 90 7.01 0.94 -12.97
CA GLU A 90 6.13 0.20 -13.89
C GLU A 90 5.26 1.15 -14.71
N TYR A 91 4.69 2.19 -14.07
CA TYR A 91 3.87 3.18 -14.76
C TYR A 91 4.67 4.00 -15.79
N ARG A 92 5.94 4.30 -15.51
CA ARG A 92 6.83 5.01 -16.47
C ARG A 92 7.23 4.15 -17.67
N SER A 93 7.15 2.84 -17.52
CA SER A 93 7.56 1.85 -18.53
C SER A 93 6.39 1.34 -19.37
N SER A 94 5.16 1.77 -19.04
CA SER A 94 3.89 1.45 -19.73
C SER A 94 3.45 2.59 -20.65
#